data_AF-A0A1V4BSR8-F1
#
_entry.id   AF-A0A1V4BSR8-F1
#
_cell.length_a   1.000
_cell.length_b   1.000
_cell.length_c   1.000
_cell.angle_alpha   90.00
_cell.angle_beta   90.00
_cell.angle_gamma   90.00
#
_symmetry.space_group_name_H-M   'P 1'
#
loop_
_entity.id
_entity.type
_entity.pdbx_description
1 polymer ?
#
loop_
_entity_poly.entity_id
_entity_poly.type
_entity_poly.pdbx_seq_one_letter_code
_entity_poly.pdbx_strand_id
1 'polypeptide(L)' 'MVKNRQLSRAISDLGWRSFRDMLSAKSDKYGRNFRIISRWEPTSQRCSCCGNIGGKKALNMVLRYLVWFDRGA' A
#
# COMPACT_ATOMS: atom_id res chain seq x y z
N MET A 1 -3.71 -14.03 -5.66
CA MET A 1 -3.77 -13.19 -4.44
C MET A 1 -4.12 -14.00 -3.20
N VAL A 2 -4.38 -15.30 -3.32
CA VAL A 2 -4.83 -16.13 -2.19
C VAL A 2 -3.98 -17.39 -2.17
N LYS A 3 -2.91 -17.39 -1.37
CA LYS A 3 -2.02 -18.55 -1.18
C LYS A 3 -2.00 -19.03 0.27
N ASN A 4 -2.22 -18.13 1.24
CA ASN A 4 -2.24 -18.47 2.65
C ASN A 4 -3.63 -18.96 3.06
N ARG A 5 -3.73 -20.22 3.54
CA ARG A 5 -4.98 -20.85 3.99
C ARG A 5 -5.63 -20.17 5.19
N GLN A 6 -4.85 -19.55 6.07
CA GLN A 6 -5.39 -18.89 7.28
C GLN A 6 -6.02 -17.54 6.94
N LEU A 7 -5.48 -16.84 5.95
CA LEU A 7 -5.91 -15.49 5.56
C LEU A 7 -6.83 -15.48 4.33
N SER A 8 -6.94 -16.60 3.61
CA SER A 8 -7.65 -16.67 2.33
C SER A 8 -9.11 -16.26 2.42
N ARG A 9 -9.79 -16.69 3.48
CA ARG A 9 -11.20 -16.38 3.74
C ARG A 9 -11.38 -14.88 3.97
N ALA A 10 -10.68 -14.33 4.97
CA ALA A 10 -10.71 -12.90 5.27
C ALA A 10 -10.36 -12.02 4.06
N ILE A 11 -9.37 -12.39 3.25
CA ILE A 11 -9.01 -11.66 2.03
C ILE A 11 -10.12 -11.72 0.97
N SER A 12 -10.79 -12.86 0.84
CA SER A 12 -11.88 -13.05 -0.12
C SER A 12 -13.14 -12.30 0.30
N ASP A 13 -13.46 -12.32 1.60
CA ASP A 13 -14.63 -11.64 2.17
C ASP A 13 -14.57 -10.12 1.98
N LEU A 14 -13.37 -9.53 1.93
CA LEU A 14 -13.17 -8.10 1.66
C LEU A 14 -13.47 -7.69 0.21
N GLY A 15 -13.59 -8.63 -0.74
CA GLY A 15 -14.06 -8.32 -2.10
C GLY A 15 -13.18 -7.38 -2.93
N TRP A 16 -11.85 -7.41 -2.73
CA TRP A 16 -10.90 -6.47 -3.37
C TRP A 16 -10.98 -6.37 -4.90
N ARG A 17 -11.42 -7.43 -5.59
CA ARG A 17 -11.64 -7.40 -7.05
C ARG A 17 -12.83 -6.50 -7.40
N SER A 18 -14.00 -6.79 -6.84
CA SER A 18 -15.21 -6.01 -7.06
C SER A 18 -15.04 -4.54 -6.66
N PHE A 19 -14.30 -4.29 -5.57
CA PHE A 19 -13.96 -2.92 -5.17
C PHE A 19 -13.16 -2.17 -6.24
N ARG A 20 -12.15 -2.82 -6.84
CA ARG A 20 -11.37 -2.25 -7.94
C ARG A 20 -12.25 -1.97 -9.17
N ASP A 21 -13.10 -2.91 -9.55
CA ASP A 21 -13.95 -2.77 -10.73
C ASP A 21 -14.93 -1.60 -10.56
N MET A 22 -15.49 -1.45 -9.35
CA MET A 22 -16.34 -0.31 -9.02
C MET A 22 -15.59 1.03 -9.08
N LEU A 23 -14.34 1.09 -8.62
CA LEU A 23 -13.51 2.28 -8.73
C LEU A 23 -13.22 2.63 -10.19
N SER A 24 -12.85 1.66 -11.02
CA SER A 24 -12.64 1.87 -12.46
C SER A 24 -13.88 2.43 -13.11
N ALA A 25 -15.04 1.76 -12.92
CA ALA A 25 -16.30 2.19 -13.50
C ALA A 25 -16.72 3.60 -13.06
N LYS A 26 -16.50 3.96 -11.79
CA LYS A 26 -16.76 5.32 -11.30
C LYS A 26 -15.79 6.33 -11.89
N SER A 27 -14.51 6.00 -11.97
CA SER A 27 -13.50 6.88 -12.57
C SER A 27 -13.81 7.17 -14.03
N ASP A 28 -14.21 6.17 -14.81
CA ASP A 28 -14.63 6.34 -16.20
C ASP A 28 -15.88 7.24 -16.28
N LYS A 29 -16.87 6.99 -15.42
CA LYS A 29 -18.10 7.79 -15.36
C LYS A 29 -17.86 9.28 -15.06
N TYR A 30 -16.89 9.59 -14.20
CA TYR A 30 -16.62 10.97 -13.75
C TYR A 30 -15.39 11.59 -14.43
N GLY A 31 -14.80 10.94 -15.44
CA GLY A 31 -13.60 11.43 -16.13
C GLY A 31 -12.39 11.59 -15.21
N ARG A 32 -12.20 10.68 -14.24
CA ARG A 32 -11.09 10.70 -13.29
C ARG A 32 -9.98 9.75 -13.71
N ASN A 33 -8.74 10.14 -13.43
CA ASN A 33 -7.59 9.28 -13.67
C ASN A 33 -7.53 8.15 -12.63
N PHE A 34 -7.69 6.92 -13.09
CA PHE A 34 -7.48 5.71 -12.29
C PHE A 34 -6.26 4.95 -12.80
N ARG A 35 -5.33 4.61 -11.91
CA ARG A 35 -4.10 3.88 -12.25
C ARG A 35 -3.89 2.75 -11.26
N ILE A 36 -3.67 1.55 -11.79
CA ILE A 36 -3.32 0.37 -10.99
C ILE A 36 -1.80 0.28 -10.94
N ILE A 37 -1.23 0.42 -9.74
CA ILE A 37 0.21 0.25 -9.51
C ILE A 37 0.60 -1.23 -9.45
N SER A 38 1.90 -1.51 -9.66
CA SER A 38 2.43 -2.87 -9.57
C SER A 38 2.26 -3.45 -8.16
N ARG A 39 2.10 -4.77 -8.06
CA ARG A 39 1.97 -5.46 -6.75
C ARG A 39 3.22 -5.32 -5.87
N TRP A 40 4.38 -5.22 -6.50
CA TRP A 40 5.67 -5.23 -5.82
C TRP A 40 6.21 -3.83 -5.54
N GLU A 41 5.39 -2.80 -5.79
CA GLU A 41 5.73 -1.43 -5.46
C GLU A 41 5.89 -1.28 -3.94
N PRO A 42 7.03 -0.78 -3.44
CA PRO A 42 7.32 -0.71 -2.00
C PRO A 42 6.61 0.49 -1.32
N THR A 43 5.29 0.58 -1.44
CA THR A 43 4.51 1.75 -0.99
C THR A 43 4.57 1.98 0.52
N SER A 44 4.54 0.92 1.32
CA SER A 44 4.65 1.02 2.79
C SER A 44 6.10 1.17 3.28
N GLN A 45 7.07 0.83 2.44
CA GLN A 45 8.50 0.88 2.77
C GLN A 45 9.17 2.19 2.31
N ARG A 46 8.53 2.92 1.38
CA ARG A 46 8.98 4.22 0.91
C ARG A 46 8.61 5.32 1.92
N CYS A 47 9.59 6.15 2.28
CA CYS A 47 9.35 7.34 3.08
C CYS A 47 8.60 8.40 2.26
N SER A 48 7.50 8.94 2.80
CA SER A 48 6.74 10.01 2.15
C SER A 48 7.50 11.34 2.09
N CYS A 49 8.42 11.58 3.03
CA CYS A 49 9.19 12.82 3.11
C CYS A 49 10.40 12.82 2.16
N CYS A 50 11.18 11.72 2.13
CA CYS A 50 12.47 11.68 1.43
C CYS A 50 12.57 10.63 0.31
N GLY A 51 11.53 9.80 0.10
CA GLY A 51 11.54 8.79 -0.96
C GLY A 51 12.44 7.57 -0.71
N ASN A 52 13.22 7.54 0.37
CA ASN A 52 14.09 6.41 0.70
C ASN A 52 13.30 5.12 0.96
N ILE A 53 13.81 3.97 0.52
CA ILE A 53 13.19 2.65 0.67
C ILE A 53 13.88 1.94 1.86
N GLY A 54 13.22 1.96 3.02
CA GLY A 54 13.79 1.46 4.28
C GLY A 54 13.69 -0.05 4.51
N GLY A 55 13.25 -0.83 3.51
CA GLY A 55 13.12 -2.29 3.63
C GLY A 55 11.98 -2.75 4.55
N LYS A 56 12.10 -3.97 5.09
CA LYS A 56 11.05 -4.61 5.91
C LYS A 56 10.84 -3.88 7.23
N LYS A 57 9.63 -3.34 7.42
CA LYS A 57 9.21 -2.69 8.65
C LYS A 57 8.59 -3.68 9.62
N ALA A 58 8.85 -3.52 10.92
CA ALA A 58 8.22 -4.34 11.96
C ALA A 58 6.73 -4.02 12.07
N LEU A 59 5.90 -5.04 12.36
CA LEU A 59 4.43 -4.92 12.41
C LEU A 59 3.92 -4.19 13.66
N ASN A 60 4.76 -4.05 14.70
CA ASN A 60 4.47 -3.35 15.96
C ASN A 60 4.88 -1.88 15.93
N MET A 61 5.03 -1.28 14.75
CA MET A 61 5.54 0.08 14.63
C MET A 61 4.52 1.10 15.12
N VAL A 62 4.65 1.52 16.38
CA VAL A 62 4.16 2.82 16.84
C VAL A 62 4.86 3.86 15.98
N LEU A 63 4.11 4.76 15.32
CA LEU A 63 4.67 5.86 14.54
C LEU A 63 5.49 6.76 15.46
N ARG A 64 6.75 6.39 15.70
CA ARG A 64 7.71 7.28 16.33
C ARG A 64 8.17 8.20 15.21
N TYR A 65 7.70 9.44 15.25
CA TYR A 65 8.29 10.57 14.55
C TYR A 65 9.72 10.77 15.07
N LEU A 66 10.63 9.83 14.82
CA LEU A 66 12.06 10.06 14.99
C LEU A 66 12.53 10.71 13.70
N VAL A 67 12.59 12.03 13.80
CA VAL A 67 13.41 12.94 13.01
C VAL A 67 14.75 12.25 12.69
N TRP A 68 14.89 11.74 11.47
CA TRP A 68 16.20 11.43 10.90
C TRP A 68 16.74 12.71 10.30
N PHE A 69 17.30 13.56 11.16
CA PHE A 69 18.20 14.64 10.77
C PHE A 69 19.50 14.40 11.54
N ASP A 70 20.36 13.55 10.98
CA ASP A 70 21.78 13.58 11.32
C ASP A 70 22.58 13.43 10.03
N ARG A 71 22.76 14.57 9.36
CA ARG A 71 23.94 14.85 8.54
C ARG A 71 24.99 15.32 9.53
N GLY A 72 26.02 14.51 9.76
CA GLY A 72 27.07 14.87 10.71
C GLY A 72 28.16 13.82 10.89
N ALA A 73 28.81 13.42 9.80
CA ALA A 73 30.24 13.04 9.71
C ALA A 73 30.56 12.58 8.28
#